data_AF-A0A2V2ABY7-F1
#
_entry.id   AF-A0A2V2ABY7-F1
#
_cell.length_a   1.000
_cell.length_b   1.000
_cell.length_c   1.000
_cell.angle_alpha   90.00
_cell.angle_beta   90.00
_cell.angle_gamma   90.00
#
_symmetry.space_group_name_H-M   'P 1'
#
loop_
_entity.id
_entity.type
_entity.pdbx_description
1 polymer ?
#
loop_
_entity_poly.entity_id
_entity_poly.type
_entity_poly.pdbx_seq_one_letter_code
_entity_poly.pdbx_strand_id
1 'polypeptide(L)'
;MPFRPTPRRTLQIQPNALQLIGSIALGLWLGFLAIALTCWLVSRLFFSEQLAPVAAAVEQLAKPPVVQPVPDIPPQSPLFEQYEENLRKNEQQVRMDQARSSSRNLSNPKCQFWLQQDHTAPSEKSRANVLQFCD
;
A
#
# COMPACT_ATOMS: atom_id res chain seq x y z
N MET A 1 -70.97 -12.78 2.44
CA MET A 1 -70.20 -13.82 1.71
C MET A 1 -69.06 -14.28 2.62
N PRO A 2 -68.87 -15.58 2.87
CA PRO A 2 -67.81 -16.04 3.76
C PRO A 2 -66.45 -15.97 3.04
N PHE A 3 -65.46 -15.38 3.69
CA PHE A 3 -64.09 -15.28 3.17
C PHE A 3 -63.42 -16.65 3.24
N ARG A 4 -62.94 -17.16 2.10
CA ARG A 4 -62.20 -18.42 2.01
C ARG A 4 -60.70 -18.09 1.94
N PRO A 5 -59.88 -18.51 2.92
CA PRO A 5 -58.44 -18.30 2.82
C PRO A 5 -57.87 -19.23 1.73
N THR A 6 -57.07 -18.67 0.83
CA THR A 6 -56.34 -19.44 -0.19
C THR A 6 -55.20 -20.24 0.46
N PRO A 7 -55.05 -21.53 0.15
CA PRO A 7 -53.96 -22.33 0.70
C PRO A 7 -52.63 -21.85 0.07
N ARG A 8 -51.76 -21.25 0.88
CA ARG A 8 -50.37 -21.00 0.49
C ARG A 8 -49.62 -22.33 0.48
N ARG A 9 -49.33 -22.85 -0.72
CA ARG A 9 -48.39 -23.96 -0.91
C ARG A 9 -46.99 -23.42 -0.68
N THR A 10 -46.44 -23.63 0.51
CA THR A 10 -45.02 -23.43 0.77
C THR A 10 -44.27 -24.59 0.13
N LEU A 11 -43.68 -24.36 -1.04
CA LEU A 11 -42.72 -25.26 -1.66
C LEU A 11 -41.49 -25.32 -0.75
N GLN A 12 -41.46 -26.32 0.12
CA GLN A 12 -40.31 -26.70 0.93
C GLN A 12 -39.29 -27.34 -0.03
N ILE A 13 -38.51 -26.49 -0.71
CA ILE A 13 -37.32 -26.95 -1.43
C ILE A 13 -36.32 -27.28 -0.33
N GLN A 14 -36.24 -28.56 0.06
CA GLN A 14 -35.16 -29.04 0.91
C GLN A 14 -33.98 -29.40 -0.01
N PRO A 15 -33.00 -28.50 -0.23
CA PRO A 15 -31.80 -28.89 -0.95
C PRO A 15 -31.10 -29.97 -0.14
N ASN A 16 -30.78 -31.09 -0.78
CA ASN A 16 -30.01 -32.15 -0.16
C ASN A 16 -28.68 -31.54 0.34
N ALA A 17 -28.31 -31.76 1.60
CA ALA A 17 -27.13 -31.12 2.22
C ALA A 17 -25.85 -31.32 1.39
N LEU A 18 -25.76 -32.45 0.70
CA LEU A 18 -24.67 -32.78 -0.22
C LEU A 18 -24.61 -31.84 -1.45
N GLN A 19 -25.76 -31.45 -1.97
CA GLN A 19 -25.88 -30.51 -3.09
C GLN A 19 -25.50 -29.09 -2.66
N LEU A 20 -25.86 -28.70 -1.43
CA LEU A 20 -25.48 -27.40 -0.87
C LEU A 20 -23.96 -27.30 -0.73
N ILE A 21 -23.32 -28.31 -0.12
CA ILE A 21 -21.86 -28.38 0.04
C ILE A 21 -21.18 -28.40 -1.33
N GLY A 22 -21.68 -29.20 -2.26
CA GLY A 22 -21.16 -29.27 -3.63
C GLY A 22 -21.20 -27.92 -4.34
N SER A 23 -22.31 -27.18 -4.21
CA SER A 23 -22.45 -25.85 -4.83
C SER A 23 -21.49 -24.81 -4.24
N ILE A 24 -21.26 -24.84 -2.91
CA ILE A 24 -20.34 -23.93 -2.23
C ILE A 24 -18.90 -24.27 -2.60
N ALA A 25 -18.52 -25.54 -2.60
CA ALA A 25 -17.19 -25.99 -2.99
C ALA A 25 -16.88 -25.63 -4.45
N LEU A 26 -17.85 -25.82 -5.37
CA LEU A 26 -17.73 -25.40 -6.76
C LEU A 26 -17.59 -23.88 -6.89
N GLY A 27 -18.38 -23.11 -6.14
CA GLY A 27 -18.28 -21.65 -6.12
C GLY A 27 -16.91 -21.16 -5.65
N LEU A 28 -16.37 -21.76 -4.58
CA LEU A 28 -15.04 -21.41 -4.06
C LEU A 28 -13.92 -21.76 -5.04
N TRP A 29 -14.01 -22.92 -5.70
CA TRP A 29 -13.05 -23.31 -6.73
C TRP A 29 -13.15 -22.34 -7.92
N LEU A 30 -14.34 -22.07 -8.45
CA LEU A 30 -14.50 -21.09 -9.54
C LEU A 30 -14.01 -19.68 -9.16
N GLY A 31 -14.24 -19.23 -7.92
CA GLY A 31 -13.68 -17.98 -7.41
C GLY A 31 -12.14 -18.01 -7.37
N PHE A 32 -11.56 -19.10 -6.89
CA PHE A 32 -10.11 -19.28 -6.87
C PHE A 32 -9.50 -19.27 -8.29
N LEU A 33 -10.12 -19.95 -9.27
CA LEU A 33 -9.72 -19.85 -10.69
C LEU A 33 -9.70 -18.41 -11.14
N ALA A 34 -10.79 -17.68 -10.94
CA ALA A 34 -10.94 -16.32 -11.43
C ALA A 34 -9.88 -15.39 -10.84
N ILE A 35 -9.63 -15.49 -9.53
CA ILE A 35 -8.59 -14.70 -8.85
C ILE A 35 -7.21 -15.08 -9.37
N ALA A 36 -6.88 -16.37 -9.46
CA ALA A 36 -5.60 -16.84 -9.98
C ALA A 36 -5.36 -16.38 -11.42
N LEU A 37 -6.38 -16.49 -12.30
CA LEU A 37 -6.32 -16.03 -13.68
C LEU A 37 -6.15 -14.52 -13.75
N THR A 38 -6.84 -13.77 -12.90
CA THR A 38 -6.74 -12.30 -12.86
C THR A 38 -5.36 -11.87 -12.38
N CYS A 39 -4.84 -12.45 -11.28
CA CYS A 39 -3.47 -12.21 -10.82
C CYS A 39 -2.44 -12.60 -11.88
N TRP A 40 -2.63 -13.72 -12.58
CA TRP A 40 -1.77 -14.16 -13.67
C TRP A 40 -1.81 -13.18 -14.86
N LEU A 41 -3.00 -12.71 -15.24
CA LEU A 41 -3.18 -11.76 -16.34
C LEU A 41 -2.58 -10.39 -16.01
N VAL A 42 -2.85 -9.89 -14.80
CA VAL A 42 -2.26 -8.65 -14.28
C VAL A 42 -0.73 -8.80 -14.28
N SER A 43 -0.20 -9.89 -13.74
CA SER A 43 1.24 -10.14 -13.78
C SER A 43 1.75 -10.13 -15.23
N ARG A 44 1.12 -10.87 -16.14
CA ARG A 44 1.55 -10.95 -17.54
C ARG A 44 1.49 -9.61 -18.27
N LEU A 45 0.42 -8.84 -18.12
CA LEU A 45 0.20 -7.57 -18.82
C LEU A 45 1.08 -6.46 -18.26
N PHE A 46 1.15 -6.32 -16.93
CA PHE A 46 2.02 -5.32 -16.30
C PHE A 46 3.50 -5.63 -16.49
N PHE A 47 3.90 -6.91 -16.42
CA PHE A 47 5.27 -7.29 -16.78
C PHE A 47 5.51 -7.09 -18.28
N SER A 48 4.59 -7.45 -19.18
CA SER A 48 4.82 -7.27 -20.63
C SER A 48 4.99 -5.80 -21.04
N GLU A 49 4.22 -4.89 -20.44
CA GLU A 49 4.36 -3.44 -20.68
C GLU A 49 5.67 -2.87 -20.11
N GLN A 50 6.13 -3.37 -18.95
CA GLN A 50 7.41 -2.94 -18.36
C GLN A 50 8.65 -3.69 -18.90
N LEU A 51 8.47 -4.86 -19.53
CA LEU A 51 9.55 -5.68 -20.07
C LEU A 51 9.97 -5.26 -21.48
N ALA A 52 9.17 -4.49 -22.23
CA ALA A 52 9.65 -3.92 -23.49
C ALA A 52 10.90 -3.02 -23.30
N PRO A 53 10.94 -2.08 -22.32
CA PRO A 53 12.15 -1.30 -22.05
C PRO A 53 13.23 -2.09 -21.30
N VAL A 54 12.87 -3.06 -20.45
CA VAL A 54 13.85 -3.86 -19.68
C VAL A 54 14.49 -4.96 -20.52
N ALA A 55 13.77 -5.60 -21.44
CA ALA A 55 14.34 -6.56 -22.39
C ALA A 55 15.34 -5.87 -23.32
N ALA A 56 15.05 -4.64 -23.78
CA ALA A 56 16.01 -3.83 -24.54
C ALA A 56 17.27 -3.50 -23.70
N ALA A 57 17.10 -3.17 -22.42
CA ALA A 57 18.22 -2.92 -21.50
C ALA A 57 19.05 -4.19 -21.20
N VAL A 58 18.40 -5.35 -21.09
CA VAL A 58 19.08 -6.65 -20.89
C VAL A 58 19.78 -7.11 -22.17
N GLU A 59 19.21 -6.86 -23.34
CA GLU A 59 19.86 -7.13 -24.63
C GLU A 59 21.07 -6.21 -24.86
N GLN A 60 20.97 -4.94 -24.45
CA GLN A 60 22.11 -4.02 -24.39
C GLN A 60 23.18 -4.43 -23.38
N LEU A 61 22.81 -5.12 -22.30
CA LEU A 61 23.74 -5.65 -21.31
C LEU A 61 24.39 -6.98 -21.77
N ALA A 62 23.66 -7.80 -22.54
CA ALA A 62 24.14 -9.07 -23.10
C ALA A 62 25.07 -8.87 -24.31
N LYS A 63 25.00 -7.71 -24.97
CA LYS A 63 25.97 -7.28 -25.99
C LYS A 63 27.11 -6.55 -25.27
N PRO A 64 28.36 -7.07 -25.29
CA PRO A 64 29.47 -6.44 -24.57
C PRO A 64 29.60 -4.99 -25.04
N PRO A 65 29.59 -3.99 -24.14
CA PRO A 65 29.54 -2.60 -24.53
C PRO A 65 30.86 -2.25 -25.22
N VAL A 66 30.80 -2.07 -26.53
CA VAL A 66 31.68 -1.12 -27.21
C VAL A 66 31.42 0.22 -26.50
N VAL A 67 32.44 0.67 -25.77
CA VAL A 67 32.61 1.97 -25.12
C VAL A 67 31.51 2.96 -25.52
N GLN A 68 30.40 2.96 -24.77
CA GLN A 68 29.53 4.12 -24.74
C GLN A 68 30.27 5.18 -23.92
N PRO A 69 30.29 6.44 -24.37
CA PRO A 69 30.85 7.50 -23.55
C PRO A 69 30.07 7.47 -22.23
N VAL A 70 30.80 7.31 -21.13
CA VAL A 70 30.30 7.66 -19.80
C VAL A 70 29.66 9.05 -19.99
N PRO A 71 28.34 9.21 -19.79
CA PRO A 71 27.79 10.55 -19.73
C PRO A 71 28.62 11.28 -18.69
N ASP A 72 29.16 12.44 -19.03
CA ASP A 72 29.83 13.31 -18.06
C ASP A 72 28.79 13.72 -17.01
N ILE A 73 28.56 12.84 -16.03
CA ILE A 73 27.75 13.14 -14.86
C ILE A 73 28.66 14.05 -14.04
N PRO A 74 28.34 15.35 -13.90
CA PRO A 74 29.10 16.20 -12.99
C PRO A 74 29.06 15.56 -11.59
N PRO A 75 30.13 15.68 -10.78
CA PRO A 75 30.21 15.09 -9.44
C PRO A 75 29.09 15.55 -8.47
N GLN A 76 28.27 16.50 -8.90
CA GLN A 76 27.04 16.96 -8.27
C GLN A 76 25.86 16.52 -9.12
N SER A 77 25.50 15.23 -9.02
CA SER A 77 24.27 14.77 -9.66
C SER A 77 23.08 15.27 -8.83
N PRO A 78 22.07 15.92 -9.43
CA PRO A 78 20.89 16.39 -8.70
C PRO A 78 20.14 15.25 -7.99
N LEU A 79 20.35 14.01 -8.44
CA LEU A 79 19.83 12.82 -7.78
C LEU A 79 20.49 12.55 -6.42
N PHE A 80 21.79 12.84 -6.28
CA PHE A 80 22.49 12.68 -5.01
C PHE A 80 22.05 13.73 -4.00
N GLU A 81 21.94 14.99 -4.42
CA GLU A 81 21.41 16.08 -3.59
C GLU A 81 19.97 15.77 -3.14
N GLN A 82 19.13 15.29 -4.06
CA GLN A 82 17.77 14.87 -3.73
C GLN A 82 17.74 13.70 -2.74
N TYR A 83 18.67 12.74 -2.87
CA TYR A 83 18.78 11.63 -1.94
C TYR A 83 19.19 12.10 -0.54
N GLU A 84 20.21 12.96 -0.43
CA GLU A 84 20.64 13.54 0.84
C GLU A 84 19.53 14.36 1.49
N GLU A 85 18.80 15.17 0.72
CA GLU A 85 17.63 15.89 1.21
C GLU A 85 16.55 14.94 1.75
N ASN A 86 16.25 13.85 1.04
CA ASN A 86 15.29 12.86 1.49
C ASN A 86 15.74 12.16 2.76
N LEU A 87 17.03 11.85 2.89
CA LEU A 87 17.61 11.25 4.08
C LEU A 87 17.42 12.17 5.29
N ARG A 88 17.80 13.46 5.15
CA ARG A 88 17.62 14.47 6.21
C ARG A 88 16.16 14.67 6.58
N LYS A 89 15.24 14.67 5.60
CA LYS A 89 13.80 14.76 5.85
C LYS A 89 13.29 13.53 6.60
N ASN A 90 13.78 12.34 6.24
CA ASN A 90 13.40 11.08 6.89
C ASN A 90 13.84 11.04 8.35
N GLU A 91 15.10 11.40 8.65
CA GLU A 91 15.61 11.46 10.02
C GLU A 91 14.78 12.41 10.90
N GLN A 92 14.40 13.57 10.37
CA GLN A 92 13.53 14.51 11.09
C GLN A 92 12.15 13.93 11.37
N GLN A 93 11.56 13.19 10.43
CA GLN A 93 10.26 12.54 10.63
C GLN A 93 10.35 11.44 11.69
N VAL A 94 11.38 10.60 11.63
CA VAL A 94 11.62 9.51 12.60
C VAL A 94 11.73 10.05 14.03
N ARG A 95 12.45 11.17 14.23
CA ARG A 95 12.56 11.84 15.54
C ARG A 95 11.19 12.30 16.07
N MET A 96 10.35 12.84 15.20
CA MET A 96 9.00 13.27 15.56
C MET A 96 8.10 12.08 15.89
N ASP A 97 8.20 10.98 15.13
CA ASP A 97 7.40 9.78 15.37
C ASP A 97 7.85 9.02 16.63
N GLN A 98 9.13 9.06 16.95
CA GLN A 98 9.65 8.60 18.25
C GLN A 98 9.05 9.44 19.39
N ALA A 99 8.99 10.77 19.23
CA ALA A 99 8.37 11.65 20.21
C ALA A 99 6.87 11.34 20.39
N ARG A 100 6.15 10.98 19.32
CA ARG A 100 4.73 10.54 19.34
C ARG A 100 4.51 9.20 20.02
N SER A 101 5.41 8.24 19.80
CA SER A 101 5.24 6.84 20.22
C SER A 101 5.79 6.56 21.63
N SER A 102 6.64 7.42 22.17
CA SER A 102 7.18 7.30 23.53
C SER A 102 6.07 7.45 24.59
N SER A 103 5.86 6.43 25.42
CA SER A 103 4.86 6.45 26.51
C SER A 103 5.12 7.55 27.55
N ARG A 104 6.38 7.95 27.73
CA ARG A 104 6.78 9.09 28.58
C ARG A 104 6.27 10.42 28.01
N ASN A 105 6.25 10.56 26.69
CA ASN A 105 5.77 11.76 26.02
C ASN A 105 4.25 11.81 25.95
N LEU A 106 3.61 10.66 25.73
CA LEU A 106 2.15 10.50 25.78
C LEU A 106 1.55 10.81 27.16
N SER A 107 2.32 10.61 28.24
CA SER A 107 1.90 10.95 29.61
C SER A 107 2.17 12.40 30.00
N ASN A 108 2.86 13.20 29.16
CA ASN A 108 3.11 14.61 29.39
C ASN A 108 2.07 15.49 28.66
N PRO A 109 1.21 16.23 29.38
CA PRO A 109 0.13 17.02 28.75
C PRO A 109 0.65 18.18 27.90
N LYS A 110 1.84 18.74 28.19
CA LYS A 110 2.44 19.80 27.35
C LYS A 110 2.93 19.25 26.02
N CYS A 111 3.56 18.07 26.04
CA CYS A 111 3.98 17.40 24.81
C CYS A 111 2.76 17.10 23.93
N GLN A 112 1.70 16.53 24.51
CA GLN A 112 0.47 16.22 23.77
C GLN A 112 -0.16 17.44 23.09
N PHE A 113 -0.20 18.60 23.78
CA PHE A 113 -0.72 19.84 23.20
C PHE A 113 0.07 20.27 21.96
N TRP A 114 1.40 20.32 22.07
CA TRP A 114 2.25 20.74 20.95
C TRP A 114 2.25 19.73 19.80
N LEU A 115 2.16 18.45 20.13
CA LEU A 115 2.05 17.36 19.15
C LEU A 115 0.75 17.46 18.35
N GLN A 116 -0.36 17.76 19.01
CA GLN A 116 -1.67 17.95 18.38
C GLN A 116 -1.70 19.24 17.55
N GLN A 117 -1.04 20.30 18.02
CA GLN A 117 -0.90 21.54 17.27
C GLN A 117 -0.07 21.34 16.00
N ASP A 118 1.03 20.58 16.08
CA ASP A 118 1.85 20.25 14.91
C ASP A 118 1.11 19.39 13.89
N HIS A 119 0.28 18.45 14.35
CA HIS A 119 -0.54 17.60 13.49
C HIS A 119 -1.64 18.39 12.74
N THR A 120 -2.22 19.42 13.37
CA THR A 120 -3.33 20.20 12.79
C THR A 120 -2.86 21.39 11.97
N ALA A 121 -1.70 21.97 12.31
CA ALA A 121 -1.08 23.06 11.57
C ALA A 121 0.46 22.99 11.71
N PRO A 122 1.16 22.29 10.79
CA PRO A 122 2.61 22.17 10.83
C PRO A 122 3.27 23.54 10.73
N SER A 123 3.88 24.00 11.82
CA SER A 123 4.55 25.30 11.91
C SER A 123 5.93 25.14 12.52
N GLU A 124 6.88 26.01 12.19
CA GLU A 124 8.21 25.93 12.83
C GLU A 124 8.13 26.11 14.35
N LYS A 125 7.19 26.96 14.83
CA LYS A 125 6.96 27.15 16.25
C LYS A 125 6.42 25.89 16.91
N SER A 126 5.47 25.17 16.31
CA SER A 126 4.97 23.91 16.87
C SER A 126 6.07 22.86 16.92
N ARG A 127 6.83 22.68 15.83
CA ARG A 127 7.95 21.71 15.78
C ARG A 127 9.02 21.99 16.83
N ALA A 128 9.44 23.25 16.97
CA ALA A 128 10.43 23.63 17.98
C ALA A 128 9.96 23.32 19.40
N ASN A 129 8.68 23.57 19.69
CA ASN A 129 8.11 23.27 21.01
C ASN A 129 7.90 21.76 21.24
N VAL A 130 7.54 20.98 20.21
CA VAL A 130 7.51 19.51 20.31
C VAL A 130 8.89 18.99 20.70
N LEU A 131 9.96 19.42 20.01
CA LEU A 131 11.33 19.00 20.33
C LEU A 131 11.77 19.45 21.73
N GLN A 132 11.29 20.60 22.23
CA GLN A 132 11.62 21.09 23.56
C GLN A 132 10.85 20.38 24.69
N PHE A 133 9.59 20.00 24.45
CA PHE A 133 8.69 19.47 25.48
C PHE A 133 8.48 17.95 25.41
N CYS A 134 8.92 17.29 24.33
CA CYS A 134 8.82 15.84 24.12
C CYS A 134 10.23 15.22 24.04
N ASP A 135 10.86 14.99 25.21
CA ASP A 135 12.18 14.36 25.39
C ASP A 135 12.10 13.21 26.41
#